data_AF-A0A238JAX4-F1
#
_entry.id   AF-A0A238JAX4-F1
#
_cell.length_a   1.000
_cell.length_b   1.000
_cell.length_c   1.000
_cell.angle_alpha   90.00
_cell.angle_beta   90.00
_cell.angle_gamma   90.00
#
_symmetry.space_group_name_H-M   'P 1'
#
loop_
_entity.id
_entity.type
_entity.pdbx_description
1 polymer ?
#
loop_
_entity_poly.entity_id
_entity_poly.type
_entity_poly.pdbx_seq_one_letter_code
_entity_poly.pdbx_strand_id
1 'polypeptide(L)'
;MSEAQITLEQHAALEAEAKRSQIRQSIARDAGDVASLLGTTSDAVALTFFGLAQMAAQLSTANSLAEVRAATEPFATLSADFLAKVASGEVVLPFEVKGTDAVLAEIEQRATAVSSALQEA
;
A
#
# COMPACT_ATOMS: atom_id res chain seq x y z
N MET A 1 10.19 -23.52 -30.92
CA MET A 1 10.85 -23.77 -29.62
C MET A 1 10.93 -25.26 -29.41
N SER A 2 12.01 -25.77 -28.83
CA SER A 2 12.18 -27.22 -28.59
C SER A 2 11.20 -27.70 -27.51
N GLU A 3 10.74 -28.95 -27.59
CA GLU A 3 9.89 -29.59 -26.57
C GLU A 3 10.53 -29.50 -25.17
N ALA A 4 11.86 -29.68 -25.09
CA ALA A 4 12.61 -29.52 -23.86
C ALA A 4 12.57 -28.08 -23.30
N GLN A 5 12.45 -27.07 -24.16
CA GLN A 5 12.38 -25.67 -23.78
C GLN A 5 10.98 -25.32 -23.22
N ILE A 6 9.93 -25.89 -23.82
CA ILE A 6 8.54 -25.76 -23.35
C ILE A 6 8.38 -26.41 -21.97
N THR A 7 8.95 -27.60 -21.76
CA THR A 7 8.90 -28.28 -20.45
C THR A 7 9.62 -27.50 -19.35
N LEU A 8 10.75 -26.85 -19.67
CA LEU A 8 11.49 -26.04 -18.70
C LEU A 8 10.70 -24.78 -18.29
N GLU A 9 10.09 -24.09 -19.25
CA GLU A 9 9.25 -22.90 -19.00
C GLU A 9 8.01 -23.25 -18.19
N GLN A 10 7.37 -24.38 -18.48
CA GLN A 10 6.23 -24.89 -17.70
C GLN A 10 6.62 -25.21 -16.25
N HIS A 11 7.77 -25.85 -16.05
CA HIS A 11 8.27 -26.15 -14.72
C HIS A 11 8.56 -24.87 -13.92
N ALA A 12 9.21 -23.88 -14.54
CA ALA A 12 9.49 -22.60 -13.91
C ALA A 12 8.20 -21.83 -13.54
N ALA A 13 7.17 -21.88 -14.40
CA ALA A 13 5.89 -21.26 -14.12
C ALA A 13 5.16 -21.93 -12.94
N LEU A 14 5.20 -23.27 -12.85
CA LEU A 14 4.63 -24.03 -11.75
C LEU A 14 5.33 -23.73 -10.42
N GLU A 15 6.66 -23.67 -10.40
CA GLU A 15 7.42 -23.28 -9.22
C GLU A 15 7.09 -21.85 -8.76
N ALA A 16 6.97 -20.91 -9.71
CA ALA A 16 6.61 -19.53 -9.40
C ALA A 16 5.21 -19.44 -8.77
N GLU A 17 4.24 -20.22 -9.28
CA GLU A 17 2.90 -20.25 -8.72
C GLU A 17 2.86 -20.93 -7.34
N ALA A 18 3.60 -22.02 -7.15
CA ALA A 18 3.72 -22.67 -5.84
C ALA A 18 4.28 -21.71 -4.79
N LYS A 19 5.33 -20.95 -5.13
CA LYS A 19 5.89 -19.90 -4.25
C LYS A 19 4.87 -18.81 -3.93
N ARG A 20 4.14 -18.30 -4.95
CA ARG A 20 3.08 -17.30 -4.74
C ARG A 20 1.98 -17.81 -3.81
N SER A 21 1.54 -19.06 -4.00
CA SER A 21 0.53 -19.69 -3.15
C SER A 21 1.01 -19.82 -1.71
N GLN A 22 2.25 -20.26 -1.49
CA GLN A 22 2.84 -20.36 -0.16
C GLN A 22 2.92 -19.00 0.56
N ILE A 23 3.30 -17.93 -0.16
CA ILE A 23 3.32 -16.57 0.39
C ILE A 23 1.91 -16.13 0.80
N ARG A 24 0.91 -16.33 -0.07
CA ARG A 24 -0.49 -15.98 0.24
C ARG A 24 -1.02 -16.73 1.46
N GLN A 25 -0.69 -18.01 1.60
CA GLN A 25 -1.07 -18.80 2.77
C GLN A 25 -0.41 -18.28 4.05
N SER A 26 0.86 -17.88 3.97
CA SER A 26 1.57 -17.29 5.11
C SER A 26 0.96 -15.95 5.51
N ILE A 27 0.65 -15.08 4.55
CA ILE A 27 -0.06 -13.81 4.80
C ILE A 27 -1.41 -14.07 5.47
N ALA A 28 -2.22 -14.99 4.92
CA ALA A 28 -3.55 -15.30 5.46
C ALA A 28 -3.48 -15.81 6.90
N ARG A 29 -2.47 -16.62 7.23
CA ARG A 29 -2.27 -17.18 8.57
C ARG A 29 -1.71 -16.15 9.56
N ASP A 30 -0.71 -15.38 9.14
CA ASP A 30 0.13 -14.58 10.05
C ASP A 30 -0.28 -13.11 10.11
N ALA A 31 -0.81 -12.54 9.02
CA ALA A 31 -1.23 -11.13 8.92
C ALA A 31 -2.75 -10.94 8.89
N GLY A 32 -3.51 -12.00 8.63
CA GLY A 32 -4.97 -11.98 8.57
C GLY A 32 -5.53 -12.30 7.19
N ASP A 33 -6.81 -12.65 7.14
CA ASP A 33 -7.51 -12.95 5.90
C ASP A 33 -7.78 -11.68 5.06
N VAL A 34 -8.29 -11.87 3.84
CA VAL A 34 -8.58 -10.75 2.92
C VAL A 34 -9.54 -9.73 3.54
N ALA A 35 -10.55 -10.19 4.28
CA ALA A 35 -11.53 -9.30 4.90
C ALA A 35 -10.91 -8.44 6.01
N SER A 36 -10.07 -9.05 6.85
CA SER A 36 -9.34 -8.35 7.92
C SER A 36 -8.36 -7.34 7.34
N LEU A 37 -7.58 -7.73 6.33
CA LEU A 37 -6.63 -6.83 5.65
C LEU A 37 -7.36 -5.66 4.97
N LEU A 38 -8.51 -5.90 4.35
CA LEU A 38 -9.34 -4.86 3.75
C LEU A 38 -9.91 -3.92 4.82
N GLY A 39 -10.36 -4.46 5.97
CA GLY A 39 -10.81 -3.68 7.12
C GLY A 39 -9.72 -2.74 7.63
N THR A 40 -8.52 -3.26 7.90
CA THR A 40 -7.37 -2.44 8.32
C THR A 40 -6.98 -1.40 7.27
N THR A 41 -7.03 -1.74 5.98
CA THR A 41 -6.79 -0.78 4.89
C THR A 41 -7.83 0.34 4.91
N SER A 42 -9.10 -0.01 5.14
CA SER A 42 -10.20 0.96 5.21
C SER A 42 -10.04 1.91 6.40
N ASP A 43 -9.66 1.39 7.57
CA ASP A 43 -9.36 2.20 8.76
C ASP A 43 -8.19 3.15 8.52
N ALA A 44 -7.12 2.69 7.87
CA ALA A 44 -5.97 3.53 7.52
C ALA A 44 -6.37 4.69 6.57
N VAL A 45 -7.22 4.42 5.59
CA VAL A 45 -7.77 5.44 4.69
C VAL A 45 -8.65 6.42 5.47
N ALA A 46 -9.53 5.93 6.34
CA ALA A 46 -10.41 6.77 7.15
C ALA A 46 -9.62 7.70 8.09
N LEU A 47 -8.60 7.18 8.77
CA LEU A 47 -7.72 7.97 9.64
C LEU A 47 -6.95 9.04 8.85
N THR A 48 -6.42 8.67 7.69
CA THR A 48 -5.71 9.61 6.80
C THR A 48 -6.65 10.71 6.31
N PHE A 49 -7.86 10.33 5.86
CA PHE A 49 -8.86 11.27 5.37
C PHE A 49 -9.35 12.22 6.48
N PHE A 50 -9.57 11.69 7.69
CA PHE A 50 -9.94 12.49 8.86
C PHE A 50 -8.86 13.54 9.17
N GLY A 51 -7.60 13.15 9.23
CA GLY A 51 -6.48 14.07 9.46
C GLY A 51 -6.37 15.15 8.38
N LEU A 52 -6.47 14.76 7.12
CA LEU A 52 -6.44 15.69 5.98
C LEU A 52 -7.63 16.66 6.01
N ALA A 53 -8.85 16.18 6.28
CA ALA A 53 -10.05 17.00 6.34
C ALA A 53 -9.98 18.01 7.49
N GLN A 54 -9.50 17.59 8.66
CA GLN A 54 -9.28 18.48 9.81
C GLN A 54 -8.27 19.59 9.45
N MET A 55 -7.12 19.21 8.88
CA MET A 55 -6.10 20.16 8.45
C MET A 55 -6.66 21.14 7.40
N ALA A 56 -7.38 20.64 6.38
CA ALA A 56 -7.96 21.49 5.34
C ALA A 56 -9.00 22.48 5.91
N ALA A 57 -9.86 22.02 6.84
CA ALA A 57 -10.84 22.88 7.48
C ALA A 57 -10.18 24.01 8.29
N GLN A 58 -9.14 23.69 9.06
CA GLN A 58 -8.41 24.69 9.86
C GLN A 58 -7.61 25.65 8.98
N LEU A 59 -6.96 25.15 7.92
CA LEU A 59 -6.23 25.99 6.97
C LEU A 59 -7.15 26.96 6.22
N SER A 60 -8.39 26.56 5.92
CA SER A 60 -9.34 27.40 5.19
C SER A 60 -9.73 28.69 5.93
N THR A 61 -9.55 28.73 7.25
CA THR A 61 -9.88 29.87 8.10
C THR A 61 -8.66 30.49 8.77
N ALA A 62 -7.45 30.00 8.50
CA ALA A 62 -6.22 30.48 9.10
C ALA A 62 -5.85 31.88 8.57
N ASN A 63 -5.63 32.83 9.48
CA ASN A 63 -5.28 34.22 9.18
C ASN A 63 -3.84 34.57 9.58
N SER A 64 -3.08 33.59 10.09
CA SER A 64 -1.72 33.80 10.55
C SER A 64 -0.85 32.56 10.32
N LEU A 65 0.46 32.75 10.24
CA LEU A 65 1.42 31.65 10.18
C LEU A 65 1.34 30.75 11.43
N ALA A 66 1.00 31.33 12.58
CA ALA A 66 0.81 30.57 13.81
C ALA A 66 -0.39 29.61 13.68
N GLU A 67 -1.51 30.07 13.14
CA GLU A 67 -2.68 29.23 12.85
C GLU A 67 -2.40 28.16 11.79
N VAL A 68 -1.62 28.48 10.76
CA VAL A 68 -1.18 27.49 9.77
C VAL A 68 -0.37 26.38 10.42
N ARG A 69 0.56 26.70 11.33
CA ARG A 69 1.34 25.70 12.07
C ARG A 69 0.47 24.86 13.00
N ALA A 70 -0.44 25.50 13.73
CA ALA A 70 -1.37 24.80 14.61
C ALA A 70 -2.31 23.86 13.84
N ALA A 71 -2.68 24.22 12.60
CA ALA A 71 -3.54 23.40 11.74
C ALA A 71 -2.87 22.09 11.28
N THR A 72 -1.54 22.07 11.17
CA THR A 72 -0.80 20.87 10.74
C THR A 72 -0.34 20.00 11.92
N GLU A 73 -0.21 20.58 13.11
CA GLU A 73 0.41 19.96 14.28
C GLU A 73 -0.20 18.60 14.71
N PRO A 74 -1.54 18.42 14.76
CA PRO A 74 -2.13 17.13 15.14
C PRO A 74 -1.73 16.00 14.18
N PHE A 75 -1.81 16.24 12.87
CA PHE A 75 -1.47 15.23 11.87
C PHE A 75 0.05 15.06 11.71
N ALA A 76 0.82 16.13 11.91
CA ALA A 76 2.28 16.08 11.90
C ALA A 76 2.82 15.22 13.05
N THR A 77 2.24 15.33 14.25
CA THR A 77 2.65 14.51 15.41
C THR A 77 2.39 13.03 15.14
N LEU A 78 1.17 12.68 14.70
CA LEU A 78 0.81 11.31 14.32
C LEU A 78 1.77 10.76 13.25
N SER A 79 2.06 11.57 12.23
CA SER A 79 2.95 11.18 11.12
C SER A 79 4.39 10.99 11.57
N ALA A 80 4.89 11.87 12.44
CA ALA A 80 6.26 11.82 12.95
C ALA A 80 6.50 10.54 13.77
N ASP A 81 5.56 10.19 14.66
CA ASP A 81 5.63 8.97 15.46
C ASP A 81 5.63 7.71 14.58
N PHE A 82 4.75 7.67 13.56
CA PHE A 82 4.72 6.56 12.61
C PHE A 82 6.01 6.45 11.80
N LEU A 83 6.52 7.56 11.26
CA LEU A 83 7.78 7.59 10.52
C LEU A 83 8.98 7.18 11.39
N ALA A 84 8.99 7.54 12.67
CA ALA A 84 10.03 7.11 13.60
C ALA A 84 10.03 5.60 13.79
N LYS A 85 8.85 4.96 13.87
CA LYS A 85 8.72 3.50 13.95
C LYS A 85 9.15 2.79 12.68
N VAL A 86 8.90 3.40 11.53
CA VAL A 86 9.39 2.88 10.24
C VAL A 86 10.91 2.99 10.17
N ALA A 87 11.46 4.17 10.49
CA ALA A 87 12.90 4.40 10.49
C ALA A 87 13.67 3.52 11.50
N SER A 88 13.05 3.15 12.62
CA SER A 88 13.64 2.24 13.61
C SER A 88 13.53 0.76 13.23
N GLY A 89 12.71 0.42 12.23
CA GLY A 89 12.38 -0.97 11.87
C GLY A 89 11.38 -1.65 12.81
N GLU A 90 10.77 -0.92 13.74
CA GLU A 90 9.63 -1.42 14.54
C GLU A 90 8.43 -1.75 13.64
N VAL A 91 8.20 -0.91 12.63
CA VAL A 91 7.22 -1.15 11.57
C VAL A 91 7.99 -1.34 10.26
N VAL A 92 7.74 -2.45 9.58
CA VAL A 92 8.30 -2.69 8.24
C VAL A 92 7.15 -2.67 7.24
N LEU A 93 7.23 -1.76 6.27
CA LEU A 93 6.18 -1.63 5.28
C LEU A 93 6.45 -2.58 4.10
N PRO A 94 5.44 -3.31 3.60
CA PRO A 94 5.67 -4.29 2.52
C PRO A 94 6.34 -3.72 1.27
N PHE A 95 6.16 -2.42 0.96
CA PHE A 95 6.84 -1.78 -0.17
C PHE A 95 8.35 -1.62 0.07
N GLU A 96 8.82 -1.50 1.32
CA GLU A 96 10.24 -1.42 1.65
C GLU A 96 10.94 -2.76 1.37
N VAL A 97 10.21 -3.87 1.55
CA VAL A 97 10.70 -5.21 1.20
C VAL A 97 10.65 -5.47 -0.30
N LYS A 98 9.59 -5.00 -0.98
CA LYS A 98 9.41 -5.18 -2.43
C LYS A 98 10.29 -4.25 -3.27
N GLY A 99 10.62 -3.07 -2.75
CA GLY A 99 11.19 -1.95 -3.48
C GLY A 99 10.13 -1.07 -4.14
N THR A 100 10.32 0.25 -4.05
CA THR A 100 9.36 1.27 -4.53
C THR A 100 9.05 1.12 -6.02
N ASP A 101 10.04 0.86 -6.87
CA ASP A 101 9.86 0.73 -8.31
C ASP A 101 8.94 -0.45 -8.68
N ALA A 102 9.12 -1.58 -8.00
CA ALA A 102 8.30 -2.77 -8.23
C ALA A 102 6.84 -2.52 -7.80
N VAL A 103 6.63 -1.86 -6.66
CA VAL A 103 5.30 -1.49 -6.18
C VAL A 103 4.64 -0.47 -7.11
N LEU A 104 5.38 0.52 -7.60
CA LEU A 104 4.85 1.53 -8.51
C LEU A 104 4.40 0.90 -9.83
N ALA A 105 5.24 0.04 -10.43
CA ALA A 105 4.86 -0.70 -11.64
C ALA A 105 3.61 -1.58 -11.42
N GLU A 106 3.53 -2.23 -10.25
CA GLU A 106 2.37 -3.01 -9.82
C GLU A 106 1.08 -2.16 -9.70
N ILE A 107 1.18 -0.93 -9.23
CA ILE A 107 0.06 0.03 -9.11
C ILE A 107 -0.37 0.50 -10.50
N GLU A 108 0.59 0.97 -11.31
CA GLU A 108 0.36 1.47 -12.67
C GLU A 108 -0.32 0.40 -13.54
N GLN A 109 0.22 -0.81 -13.56
CA GLN A 109 -0.34 -1.92 -14.34
C GLN A 109 -1.80 -2.18 -13.96
N ARG A 110 -2.12 -2.23 -12.66
CA ARG A 110 -3.49 -2.50 -12.19
C ARG A 110 -4.43 -1.33 -12.51
N ALA A 111 -3.99 -0.10 -12.27
CA ALA A 111 -4.77 1.10 -12.55
C ALA A 111 -5.10 1.20 -14.05
N THR A 112 -4.13 0.94 -14.92
CA THR A 112 -4.34 0.92 -16.38
C THR A 112 -5.28 -0.19 -16.79
N ALA A 113 -5.09 -1.42 -16.31
CA ALA A 113 -5.95 -2.56 -16.66
C ALA A 113 -7.43 -2.32 -16.28
N VAL A 114 -7.67 -1.78 -15.08
CA VAL A 114 -9.03 -1.39 -14.65
C VAL A 114 -9.59 -0.29 -15.54
N SER A 115 -8.79 0.73 -15.85
CA SER A 115 -9.23 1.84 -16.70
C SER A 115 -9.59 1.38 -18.11
N SER A 116 -8.82 0.46 -18.69
CA SER A 116 -9.13 -0.15 -19.99
C SER A 116 -10.44 -0.93 -19.95
N ALA A 117 -10.66 -1.75 -18.91
CA ALA A 117 -11.92 -2.49 -18.75
C ALA A 117 -13.15 -1.57 -18.62
N LEU A 118 -13.01 -0.40 -17.99
CA LEU A 118 -14.08 0.60 -17.89
C LEU A 118 -14.35 1.32 -19.22
N GLN A 119 -13.35 1.49 -20.09
CA GLN A 119 -13.52 2.11 -21.41
C GLN A 119 -14.18 1.17 -22.44
N GLU A 120 -14.10 -0.15 -22.20
CA GLU A 120 -14.72 -1.18 -23.03
C GLU A 120 -16.17 -1.53 -22.59
N ALA A 121 -16.64 -0.96 -21.48
CA ALA A 121 -17.99 -1.14 -20.92
C ALA A 121 -19.00 -0.10 -21.44
#